data_AF-A0A858BTC2-F1
#
_entry.id   AF-A0A858BTC2-F1
#
_cell.length_a   1.000
_cell.length_b   1.000
_cell.length_c   1.000
_cell.angle_alpha   90.00
_cell.angle_beta   90.00
_cell.angle_gamma   90.00
#
_symmetry.space_group_name_H-M   'P 1'
#
loop_
_entity.id
_entity.type
_entity.pdbx_description
1 polymer ?
#
loop_
_entity_poly.entity_id
_entity_poly.type
_entity_poly.pdbx_seq_one_letter_code
_entity_poly.pdbx_strand_id
1 'polypeptide(L)'
;MLVEKLTTVCGSTIFVKVKMLRDFIQGQKRKKRKNPTAEKVAEVNQRLAEKELAMILNFNFKPGDLHLVLTYKHLPSNEEAHKALERFIKRCRAYMKRLGKEFKAVIATEYKHKRLHHHIVCSAAELEEIMKIWKQGHVKCSVLDMSGDYRRLAAYLIKETSKTFRDPDAFSKRRYNTTRNIQKPVTKSEKVSASMLLSNPKPIKGYYIDQDSVYKGENPFDEKPYVEYVMISEDAEAPRLVTWKRGKKARKENTYSKWLVKNLSKQIEIDISF
;
A
#
# COMPACT_ATOMS: atom_id res chain seq x y z
N MET A 1 14.28 -23.94 -15.23
CA MET A 1 13.26 -22.89 -14.97
C MET A 1 13.94 -21.69 -14.35
N LEU A 2 13.79 -20.51 -14.95
CA LEU A 2 14.34 -19.27 -14.41
C LEU A 2 13.33 -18.63 -13.45
N VAL A 3 13.77 -18.30 -12.25
CA VAL A 3 12.94 -17.64 -11.22
C VAL A 3 13.55 -16.29 -10.88
N GLU A 4 12.69 -15.31 -10.64
CA GLU A 4 13.04 -13.96 -10.24
C GLU A 4 12.66 -13.75 -8.77
N LYS A 5 13.62 -13.29 -7.97
CA LYS A 5 13.40 -12.78 -6.61
C LYS A 5 13.37 -11.26 -6.65
N LEU A 6 12.25 -10.69 -6.23
CA LEU A 6 12.05 -9.28 -6.00
C LEU A 6 12.20 -9.00 -4.51
N THR A 7 13.03 -8.02 -4.16
CA THR A 7 13.26 -7.59 -2.78
C THR A 7 13.09 -6.07 -2.68
N THR A 8 12.26 -5.62 -1.74
CA THR A 8 12.04 -4.20 -1.45
C THR A 8 12.25 -3.95 0.03
N VAL A 9 13.19 -3.06 0.38
CA VAL A 9 13.46 -2.66 1.77
C VAL A 9 12.64 -1.41 2.08
N CYS A 10 11.86 -1.45 3.17
CA CYS A 10 10.95 -0.41 3.63
C CYS A 10 11.06 -0.25 5.14
N GLY A 11 11.96 0.62 5.61
CA GLY A 11 12.19 0.81 7.04
C GLY A 11 12.62 -0.49 7.72
N SER A 12 11.90 -0.89 8.77
CA SER A 12 12.13 -2.16 9.50
C SER A 12 11.62 -3.40 8.74
N THR A 13 10.95 -3.24 7.61
CA THR A 13 10.35 -4.36 6.86
C THR A 13 11.02 -4.59 5.50
N ILE A 14 11.09 -5.85 5.07
CA ILE A 14 11.58 -6.24 3.75
C ILE A 14 10.54 -7.13 3.08
N PHE A 15 9.96 -6.62 1.98
CA PHE A 15 9.01 -7.36 1.18
C PHE A 15 9.74 -8.19 0.14
N VAL A 16 9.46 -9.49 0.12
CA VAL A 16 10.02 -10.42 -0.86
C VAL A 16 8.90 -11.03 -1.70
N LYS A 17 9.16 -11.15 -3.01
CA LYS A 17 8.35 -11.93 -3.95
C LYS A 17 9.27 -12.78 -4.82
N VAL A 18 9.10 -14.09 -4.77
CA VAL A 18 9.77 -15.04 -5.65
C VAL A 18 8.75 -15.50 -6.68
N LYS A 19 9.01 -15.30 -7.97
CA LYS A 19 8.07 -15.65 -9.04
C LYS A 19 8.79 -16.29 -10.21
N MET A 20 8.11 -17.22 -10.88
CA MET A 20 8.64 -17.81 -12.11
C MET A 20 8.70 -16.75 -13.22
N LEU A 21 9.84 -16.66 -13.92
CA LEU A 21 9.93 -15.83 -15.12
C LEU A 21 9.17 -16.51 -16.26
N ARG A 22 8.75 -15.71 -17.26
CA ARG A 22 8.25 -16.30 -18.50
C ARG A 22 9.40 -16.98 -19.22
N ASP A 23 9.28 -18.29 -19.42
CA ASP A 23 10.18 -19.03 -20.31
C ASP A 23 9.90 -18.53 -21.73
N PHE A 24 10.84 -17.77 -22.28
CA PHE A 24 10.84 -17.46 -23.70
C PHE A 24 11.57 -18.58 -24.40
N ILE A 25 10.84 -19.55 -24.92
CA ILE A 25 11.38 -20.58 -25.81
C ILE A 25 11.12 -20.11 -27.24
N GLN A 26 12.19 -19.81 -27.97
CA GLN A 26 12.12 -19.39 -29.36
C GLN A 26 11.39 -20.47 -30.18
N GLY A 27 10.33 -20.08 -30.89
CA GLY A 27 9.51 -21.01 -31.69
C GLY A 27 8.31 -21.64 -30.98
N GLN A 28 8.14 -21.50 -29.65
CA GLN A 28 6.91 -21.96 -28.99
C GLN A 28 5.72 -21.06 -29.33
N LYS A 29 4.64 -21.67 -29.86
CA LYS A 29 3.35 -20.98 -30.02
C LYS A 29 2.87 -20.50 -28.66
N ARG A 30 2.56 -19.20 -28.57
CA ARG A 30 2.02 -18.57 -27.37
C ARG A 30 0.75 -19.32 -26.96
N LYS A 31 0.71 -19.86 -25.73
CA LYS A 31 -0.51 -20.46 -25.17
C LYS A 31 -1.67 -19.43 -25.26
N LYS A 32 -2.88 -19.92 -25.56
CA LYS A 32 -4.10 -19.08 -25.55
C LYS A 32 -4.21 -18.42 -24.17
N ARG A 33 -4.51 -17.11 -24.17
CA ARG A 33 -4.76 -16.38 -22.92
C ARG A 33 -6.02 -16.95 -22.26
N LYS A 34 -5.89 -17.51 -21.05
CA LYS A 34 -7.04 -17.69 -20.16
C LYS A 34 -7.33 -16.36 -19.49
N ASN A 35 -8.60 -15.96 -19.49
CA ASN A 35 -9.05 -14.78 -18.76
C ASN A 35 -9.47 -15.24 -17.36
N PRO A 36 -8.82 -14.76 -16.28
CA PRO A 36 -9.29 -15.04 -14.91
C PRO A 36 -10.68 -14.45 -14.66
N THR A 37 -11.32 -14.88 -13.57
CA THR A 37 -12.58 -14.29 -13.11
C THR A 37 -12.36 -12.87 -12.60
N ALA A 38 -13.39 -12.02 -12.70
CA ALA A 38 -13.36 -10.65 -12.19
C ALA A 38 -13.06 -10.60 -10.69
N GLU A 39 -13.69 -11.50 -9.91
CA GLU A 39 -13.47 -11.65 -8.48
C GLU A 39 -12.01 -11.98 -8.16
N LYS A 40 -11.42 -12.96 -8.87
CA LYS A 40 -10.01 -13.32 -8.63
C LYS A 40 -9.07 -12.17 -8.92
N VAL A 41 -9.34 -11.39 -9.97
CA VAL A 41 -8.53 -10.20 -10.28
C VAL A 41 -8.78 -9.07 -9.28
N ALA A 42 -10.01 -8.93 -8.75
CA ALA A 42 -10.33 -7.96 -7.71
C ALA A 42 -9.59 -8.29 -6.40
N GLU A 43 -9.58 -9.56 -5.98
CA GLU A 43 -8.83 -10.07 -4.83
C GLU A 43 -7.33 -9.80 -4.98
N VAL A 44 -6.75 -10.12 -6.13
CA VAL A 44 -5.32 -9.87 -6.39
C VAL A 44 -5.01 -8.37 -6.36
N ASN A 45 -5.85 -7.53 -6.96
CA ASN A 45 -5.65 -6.07 -6.93
C ASN A 45 -5.84 -5.48 -5.53
N GLN A 46 -6.70 -6.06 -4.69
CA GLN A 46 -6.86 -5.69 -3.30
C GLN A 46 -5.56 -5.93 -2.52
N ARG A 47 -5.04 -7.16 -2.57
CA ARG A 47 -3.77 -7.52 -1.92
C ARG A 47 -2.59 -6.70 -2.42
N LEU A 48 -2.53 -6.44 -3.74
CA LEU A 48 -1.51 -5.55 -4.32
C LEU A 48 -1.63 -4.12 -3.78
N ALA A 49 -2.85 -3.58 -3.63
CA ALA A 49 -3.05 -2.24 -3.10
C ALA A 49 -2.65 -2.13 -1.62
N GLU A 50 -2.99 -3.13 -0.80
CA GLU A 50 -2.58 -3.23 0.60
C GLU A 50 -1.07 -3.30 0.74
N LYS A 51 -0.42 -4.17 -0.04
CA LYS A 51 1.03 -4.31 -0.09
C LYS A 51 1.73 -3.04 -0.55
N GLU A 52 1.24 -2.41 -1.63
CA GLU A 52 1.78 -1.14 -2.12
C GLU A 52 1.68 -0.03 -1.07
N LEU A 53 0.53 0.09 -0.40
CA LEU A 53 0.36 1.07 0.66
C LEU A 53 1.27 0.76 1.86
N ALA A 54 1.35 -0.50 2.30
CA ALA A 54 2.25 -0.89 3.39
C ALA A 54 3.72 -0.55 3.10
N MET A 55 4.18 -0.85 1.88
CA MET A 55 5.52 -0.46 1.45
C MET A 55 5.73 1.06 1.48
N ILE A 56 4.74 1.86 1.08
CA ILE A 56 4.80 3.31 1.17
C ILE A 56 4.86 3.77 2.62
N LEU A 57 4.02 3.21 3.49
CA LEU A 57 3.95 3.61 4.90
C LEU A 57 5.28 3.32 5.59
N ASN A 58 5.76 2.07 5.52
CA ASN A 58 6.99 1.63 6.19
C ASN A 58 8.26 2.30 5.63
N PHE A 59 8.22 2.81 4.38
CA PHE A 59 9.35 3.54 3.80
C PHE A 59 9.38 5.03 4.18
N ASN A 60 8.24 5.64 4.48
CA ASN A 60 8.14 7.10 4.66
C ASN A 60 7.86 7.55 6.08
N PHE A 61 7.27 6.69 6.91
CA PHE A 61 6.89 7.00 8.27
C PHE A 61 7.63 6.11 9.25
N LYS A 62 7.73 6.59 10.49
CA LYS A 62 8.50 5.98 11.57
C LYS A 62 7.73 6.05 12.89
N PRO A 63 8.16 5.32 13.93
CA PRO A 63 7.56 5.43 15.24
C PRO A 63 7.51 6.89 15.71
N GLY A 64 6.39 7.27 16.34
CA GLY A 64 6.14 8.67 16.73
C GLY A 64 5.44 9.53 15.66
N ASP A 65 5.39 9.10 14.40
CA ASP A 65 4.51 9.72 13.40
C ASP A 65 3.03 9.46 13.73
N LEU A 66 2.10 10.12 13.05
CA LEU A 66 0.71 10.16 13.47
C LEU A 66 -0.23 9.50 12.46
N HIS A 67 -1.23 8.79 12.99
CA HIS A 67 -2.47 8.45 12.30
C HIS A 67 -3.60 9.32 12.84
N LEU A 68 -4.15 10.16 11.99
CA LEU A 68 -5.25 11.07 12.31
C LEU A 68 -6.54 10.56 11.68
N VAL A 69 -7.64 10.73 12.40
CA VAL A 69 -9.00 10.62 11.87
C VAL A 69 -9.69 11.96 12.05
N LEU A 70 -9.90 12.66 10.94
CA LEU A 70 -10.54 13.98 10.90
C LEU A 70 -12.03 13.81 10.62
N THR A 71 -12.86 14.21 11.58
CA THR A 71 -14.32 14.19 11.45
C THR A 71 -14.88 15.61 11.34
N TYR A 72 -16.15 15.73 10.97
CA TYR A 72 -16.84 17.00 10.81
C TYR A 72 -17.95 17.18 11.85
N LYS A 73 -18.16 18.41 12.36
CA LYS A 73 -19.27 18.75 13.28
C LYS A 73 -20.63 18.68 12.60
N HIS A 74 -20.71 19.12 11.34
CA HIS A 74 -21.88 19.00 10.45
C HIS A 74 -21.52 18.10 9.26
N LEU A 75 -22.49 17.47 8.59
CA LEU A 75 -22.18 16.61 7.43
C LEU A 75 -21.82 17.53 6.25
N PRO A 76 -20.58 17.54 5.75
CA PRO A 76 -20.22 18.40 4.64
C PRO A 76 -20.69 17.80 3.32
N SER A 77 -20.90 18.63 2.31
CA SER A 77 -20.88 18.17 0.92
C SER A 77 -19.49 17.67 0.51
N ASN A 78 -19.42 16.87 -0.56
CA ASN A 78 -18.14 16.40 -1.10
C ASN A 78 -17.19 17.56 -1.45
N GLU A 79 -17.71 18.63 -2.04
CA GLU A 79 -16.91 19.80 -2.43
C GLU A 79 -16.35 20.54 -1.21
N GLU A 80 -17.17 20.75 -0.17
CA GLU A 80 -16.73 21.36 1.08
C GLU A 80 -15.66 20.51 1.77
N ALA A 81 -15.86 19.18 1.77
CA ALA A 81 -14.90 18.25 2.34
C ALA A 81 -13.55 18.30 1.60
N HIS A 82 -13.56 18.37 0.26
CA HIS A 82 -12.35 18.57 -0.53
C HIS A 82 -11.62 19.86 -0.18
N LYS A 83 -12.33 21.00 -0.17
CA LYS A 83 -11.74 22.31 0.16
C LYS A 83 -11.23 22.35 1.60
N ALA A 84 -11.88 21.67 2.54
CA ALA A 84 -11.46 21.56 3.93
C ALA A 84 -10.15 20.76 4.05
N LEU A 85 -10.10 19.58 3.42
CA LEU A 85 -8.92 18.72 3.41
C LEU A 85 -7.72 19.42 2.75
N GLU A 86 -7.91 20.10 1.62
CA GLU A 86 -6.84 20.85 0.95
C GLU A 86 -6.27 21.95 1.86
N ARG A 87 -7.15 22.73 2.51
CA ARG A 87 -6.75 23.76 3.48
C ARG A 87 -6.01 23.17 4.67
N PHE A 88 -6.47 22.04 5.19
CA PHE A 88 -5.81 21.32 6.28
C PHE A 88 -4.37 20.93 5.90
N ILE A 89 -4.19 20.25 4.75
CA ILE A 89 -2.86 19.83 4.28
C ILE A 89 -1.96 21.03 4.00
N LYS A 90 -2.48 22.11 3.39
CA LYS A 90 -1.72 23.34 3.12
C LYS A 90 -1.20 23.96 4.42
N ARG A 91 -2.03 24.03 5.46
CA ARG A 91 -1.66 24.60 6.77
C ARG A 91 -0.67 23.73 7.52
N CYS A 92 -0.85 22.41 7.53
CA CYS A 92 0.12 21.47 8.12
C CYS A 92 1.49 21.61 7.47
N ARG A 93 1.53 21.70 6.13
CA ARG A 93 2.78 21.96 5.39
C ARG A 93 3.43 23.28 5.78
N ALA A 94 2.66 24.36 5.89
CA ALA A 94 3.18 25.66 6.28
C ALA A 94 3.70 25.68 7.72
N TYR A 95 3.03 24.98 8.63
CA TYR A 95 3.49 24.81 10.01
C TYR A 95 4.79 24.00 10.08
N MET A 96 4.84 22.81 9.49
CA MET A 96 6.06 21.98 9.49
C MET A 96 7.25 22.70 8.83
N LYS A 97 7.00 23.45 7.74
CA LYS A 97 8.04 24.25 7.10
C LYS A 97 8.63 25.32 8.04
N ARG A 98 7.82 25.96 8.88
CA ARG A 98 8.29 26.92 9.90
C ARG A 98 9.18 26.25 10.94
N LEU A 99 8.97 24.97 11.22
CA LEU A 99 9.82 24.15 12.09
C LEU A 99 11.05 23.56 11.38
N GLY A 100 11.30 23.91 10.11
CA GLY A 100 12.38 23.32 9.31
C GLY A 100 12.17 21.84 8.95
N LYS A 101 10.94 21.32 9.09
CA LYS A 101 10.59 19.92 8.82
C LYS A 101 9.75 19.78 7.55
N GLU A 102 9.86 18.64 6.88
CA GLU A 102 8.96 18.30 5.78
C GLU A 102 7.68 17.64 6.30
N PHE A 103 6.52 18.08 5.78
CA PHE A 103 5.27 17.37 6.00
C PHE A 103 5.06 16.32 4.90
N LYS A 104 4.95 15.05 5.30
CA LYS A 104 4.54 13.93 4.45
C LYS A 104 3.20 13.42 4.90
N ALA A 105 2.32 13.05 3.97
CA ALA A 105 1.05 12.43 4.32
C ALA A 105 0.54 11.44 3.28
N VAL A 106 -0.14 10.40 3.76
CA VAL A 106 -1.02 9.51 2.99
C VAL A 106 -2.45 9.69 3.51
N ILE A 107 -3.40 9.85 2.59
CA ILE A 107 -4.77 10.28 2.88
C ILE A 107 -5.76 9.30 2.26
N ALA A 108 -6.68 8.78 3.07
CA ALA A 108 -7.77 7.91 2.67
C ALA A 108 -9.10 8.48 3.22
N THR A 109 -10.10 8.68 2.36
CA THR A 109 -11.39 9.25 2.75
C THR A 109 -12.48 8.19 2.68
N GLU A 110 -13.16 7.96 3.81
CA GLU A 110 -14.37 7.14 3.87
C GLU A 110 -15.60 8.05 3.87
N TYR A 111 -16.62 7.73 3.06
CA TYR A 111 -17.82 8.57 2.93
C TYR A 111 -19.15 7.81 2.72
N LYS A 112 -19.15 6.48 2.50
CA LYS A 112 -20.40 5.73 2.20
C LYS A 112 -21.05 5.07 3.42
N HIS A 113 -20.29 4.31 4.21
CA HIS A 113 -20.85 3.49 5.30
C HIS A 113 -20.86 4.19 6.64
N LYS A 114 -20.07 5.24 6.77
CA LYS A 114 -20.00 6.10 7.93
C LYS A 114 -20.06 7.55 7.48
N ARG A 115 -20.37 8.44 8.42
CA ARG A 115 -20.25 9.88 8.25
C ARG A 115 -18.87 10.23 7.68
N LEU A 116 -18.82 11.08 6.66
CA LEU A 116 -17.60 11.44 5.95
C LEU A 116 -16.47 11.81 6.91
N HIS A 117 -15.31 11.16 6.76
CA HIS A 117 -14.11 11.44 7.53
C HIS A 117 -12.83 11.09 6.75
N HIS A 118 -11.71 11.69 7.17
CA HIS A 118 -10.41 11.48 6.55
C HIS A 118 -9.48 10.74 7.49
N HIS A 119 -8.95 9.61 7.05
CA HIS A 119 -7.76 9.02 7.63
C HIS A 119 -6.51 9.64 7.02
N ILE A 120 -5.59 10.08 7.86
CA ILE A 120 -4.33 10.67 7.43
C ILE A 120 -3.18 10.06 8.22
N VAL A 121 -2.28 9.36 7.54
CA VAL A 121 -0.98 8.98 8.14
C VAL A 121 0.00 10.07 7.75
N CYS A 122 0.60 10.76 8.72
CA CYS A 122 1.49 11.88 8.47
C CYS A 122 2.70 11.95 9.40
N SER A 123 3.75 12.60 8.92
CA SER A 123 4.95 12.92 9.70
C SER A 123 4.58 13.66 10.99
N ALA A 124 5.25 13.32 12.10
CA ALA A 124 5.00 13.86 13.43
C ALA A 124 4.94 15.40 13.45
N ALA A 125 3.88 15.91 14.06
CA ALA A 125 3.66 17.32 14.33
C ALA A 125 3.01 17.46 15.72
N GLU A 126 3.11 18.63 16.35
CA GLU A 126 2.46 18.88 17.64
C GLU A 126 0.95 18.76 17.49
N LEU A 127 0.33 17.90 18.31
CA LEU A 127 -1.09 17.57 18.21
C LEU A 127 -1.96 18.80 18.47
N GLU A 128 -1.55 19.65 19.40
CA GLU A 128 -2.22 20.91 19.72
C GLU A 128 -2.35 21.80 18.49
N GLU A 129 -1.30 21.87 17.66
CA GLU A 129 -1.34 22.67 16.44
C GLU A 129 -2.19 21.99 15.36
N ILE A 130 -2.13 20.66 15.21
CA ILE A 130 -3.03 19.92 14.31
C ILE A 130 -4.50 20.21 14.65
N MET A 131 -4.85 20.20 15.94
CA MET A 131 -6.20 20.49 16.42
C MET A 131 -6.61 21.95 16.11
N LYS A 132 -5.71 22.92 16.26
CA LYS A 132 -5.96 24.32 15.87
C LYS A 132 -6.14 24.49 14.35
N ILE A 133 -5.41 23.70 13.55
CA ILE A 133 -5.49 23.72 12.09
C ILE A 133 -6.84 23.16 11.61
N TRP A 134 -7.32 22.07 12.21
CA TRP A 134 -8.59 21.42 11.87
C TRP A 134 -9.79 22.11 12.52
N LYS A 135 -10.39 23.06 11.80
CA LYS A 135 -11.54 23.84 12.31
C LYS A 135 -12.92 23.22 12.05
N GLN A 136 -12.97 22.07 11.38
CA GLN A 136 -14.24 21.53 10.84
C GLN A 136 -14.91 20.50 11.75
N GLY A 137 -14.21 19.98 12.76
CA GLY A 137 -14.71 18.94 13.65
C GLY A 137 -13.64 18.41 14.58
N HIS A 138 -13.70 17.12 14.89
CA HIS A 138 -12.80 16.51 15.86
C HIS A 138 -11.62 15.85 15.16
N VAL A 139 -10.49 15.86 15.86
CA VAL A 139 -9.28 15.12 15.49
C VAL A 139 -9.18 13.96 16.47
N LYS A 140 -9.28 12.72 15.98
CA LYS A 140 -8.77 11.57 16.73
C LYS A 140 -7.33 11.33 16.28
N CYS A 141 -6.44 11.07 17.22
CA CYS A 141 -5.03 10.87 16.95
C CYS A 141 -4.58 9.55 17.57
N SER A 142 -3.77 8.81 16.83
CA SER A 142 -3.02 7.66 17.32
C SER A 142 -1.59 7.80 16.85
N VAL A 143 -0.64 7.52 17.73
CA VAL A 143 0.79 7.53 17.39
C VAL A 143 1.14 6.19 16.74
N LEU A 144 1.94 6.23 15.67
CA LEU A 144 2.48 5.02 15.07
C LEU A 144 3.39 4.31 16.07
N ASP A 145 3.15 3.02 16.25
CA ASP A 145 3.82 2.20 17.24
C ASP A 145 5.32 1.97 16.92
N MET A 146 6.03 1.40 17.90
CA MET A 146 7.47 1.15 17.82
C MET A 146 7.87 -0.02 16.91
N SER A 147 6.92 -0.78 16.35
CA SER A 147 7.24 -1.93 15.51
C SER A 147 7.87 -1.53 14.17
N GLY A 148 7.54 -0.34 13.67
CA GLY A 148 7.88 0.08 12.31
C GLY A 148 7.19 -0.74 11.21
N ASP A 149 6.23 -1.60 11.56
CA ASP A 149 5.47 -2.43 10.64
C ASP A 149 3.99 -2.00 10.57
N TYR A 150 3.69 -1.15 9.60
CA TYR A 150 2.36 -0.58 9.40
C TYR A 150 1.52 -1.35 8.37
N ARG A 151 1.80 -2.64 8.14
CA ARG A 151 1.02 -3.49 7.22
C ARG A 151 -0.46 -3.58 7.63
N ARG A 152 -0.74 -3.73 8.93
CA ARG A 152 -2.12 -3.77 9.45
C ARG A 152 -2.86 -2.45 9.23
N LEU A 153 -2.18 -1.33 9.47
CA LEU A 153 -2.73 0.01 9.20
C LEU A 153 -3.01 0.21 7.71
N ALA A 154 -2.10 -0.21 6.83
CA ALA A 154 -2.32 -0.17 5.38
C ALA A 154 -3.54 -1.00 4.95
N ALA A 155 -3.66 -2.23 5.45
CA ALA A 155 -4.81 -3.10 5.17
C ALA A 155 -6.13 -2.45 5.62
N TYR A 156 -6.14 -1.87 6.83
CA TYR A 156 -7.28 -1.13 7.36
C TYR A 156 -7.69 0.04 6.45
N LEU A 157 -6.76 0.92 6.06
CA LEU A 157 -7.04 2.08 5.20
C LEU A 157 -7.54 1.70 3.81
N ILE A 158 -6.99 0.63 3.23
CA ILE A 158 -7.48 0.14 1.94
C ILE A 158 -8.89 -0.44 2.12
N LYS A 159 -9.17 -1.20 3.18
CA LYS A 159 -10.50 -1.77 3.42
C LYS A 159 -11.58 -0.68 3.47
N GLU A 160 -11.34 0.41 4.20
CA GLU A 160 -12.29 1.53 4.33
C GLU A 160 -12.59 2.22 2.98
N THR A 161 -11.65 2.20 2.04
CA THR A 161 -11.80 2.86 0.72
C THR A 161 -12.14 1.91 -0.42
N SER A 162 -12.14 0.59 -0.17
CA SER A 162 -12.28 -0.44 -1.20
C SER A 162 -13.65 -0.46 -1.87
N LYS A 163 -14.70 -0.10 -1.13
CA LYS A 163 -16.08 -0.12 -1.61
C LYS A 163 -16.49 1.15 -2.36
N THR A 164 -15.69 2.21 -2.28
CA THR A 164 -16.12 3.55 -2.69
C THR A 164 -15.35 4.13 -3.88
N PHE A 165 -14.06 3.80 -4.04
CA PHE A 165 -13.18 4.46 -5.02
C PHE A 165 -13.53 4.26 -6.51
N ARG A 166 -14.46 3.33 -6.82
CA ARG A 166 -14.91 3.04 -8.20
C ARG A 166 -16.25 3.68 -8.55
N ASP A 167 -16.90 4.32 -7.58
CA ASP A 167 -18.14 5.04 -7.79
C ASP A 167 -17.90 6.27 -8.70
N PRO A 168 -18.74 6.53 -9.72
CA PRO A 168 -18.70 7.78 -10.46
C PRO A 168 -18.68 9.03 -9.57
N ASP A 169 -19.42 9.00 -8.46
CA ASP A 169 -19.54 10.09 -7.48
C ASP A 169 -18.54 9.97 -6.33
N ALA A 170 -17.47 9.17 -6.52
CA ALA A 170 -16.46 8.99 -5.50
C ALA A 170 -15.74 10.29 -5.16
N PHE A 171 -15.60 10.55 -3.86
CA PHE A 171 -14.71 11.60 -3.33
C PHE A 171 -13.29 11.49 -3.93
N SER A 172 -12.82 10.27 -4.19
CA SER A 172 -11.56 10.06 -4.88
C SER A 172 -11.64 8.82 -5.74
N LYS A 173 -11.25 8.95 -7.02
CA LYS A 173 -11.07 7.81 -7.95
C LYS A 173 -9.87 6.92 -7.60
N ARG A 174 -9.17 7.23 -6.49
CA ARG A 174 -8.05 6.48 -5.92
C ARG A 174 -8.41 6.05 -4.50
N ARG A 175 -7.96 4.85 -4.12
CA ARG A 175 -8.08 4.30 -2.75
C ARG A 175 -7.39 5.19 -1.71
N TYR A 176 -6.28 5.83 -2.07
CA TYR A 176 -5.60 6.81 -1.23
C TYR A 176 -4.89 7.85 -2.11
N ASN A 177 -4.59 9.00 -1.52
CA ASN A 177 -3.78 10.06 -2.09
C ASN A 177 -2.54 10.29 -1.22
N THR A 178 -1.50 10.90 -1.79
CA THR A 178 -0.24 11.16 -1.09
C THR A 178 0.21 12.59 -1.33
N THR A 179 0.97 13.16 -0.39
CA THR A 179 1.74 14.38 -0.68
C THR A 179 2.79 14.10 -1.76
N ARG A 180 3.25 15.15 -2.46
CA ARG A 180 4.17 15.01 -3.61
C ARG A 180 5.57 14.50 -3.22
N ASN A 181 5.97 14.70 -1.96
CA ASN A 181 7.27 14.28 -1.41
C ASN A 181 7.26 12.87 -0.79
N ILE A 182 6.17 12.10 -0.92
CA ILE A 182 6.17 10.69 -0.57
C ILE A 182 7.10 9.93 -1.53
N GLN A 183 8.07 9.24 -0.95
CA GLN A 183 9.05 8.48 -1.68
C GLN A 183 8.53 7.08 -1.98
N LYS A 184 8.83 6.56 -3.17
CA LYS A 184 8.48 5.18 -3.54
C LYS A 184 9.68 4.27 -3.32
N PRO A 185 9.55 3.18 -2.55
CA PRO A 185 10.66 2.29 -2.28
C PRO A 185 11.11 1.59 -3.57
N VAL A 186 12.41 1.29 -3.65
CA VAL A 186 13.03 0.67 -4.83
C VAL A 186 13.03 -0.84 -4.67
N THR A 187 12.36 -1.53 -5.60
CA THR A 187 12.43 -2.99 -5.71
C THR A 187 13.64 -3.41 -6.55
N LYS A 188 14.38 -4.40 -6.05
CA LYS A 188 15.51 -5.03 -6.73
C LYS A 188 15.15 -6.44 -7.20
N SER A 189 15.60 -6.81 -8.40
CA SER A 189 15.37 -8.10 -9.05
C SER A 189 16.66 -8.89 -9.19
N GLU A 190 16.62 -10.15 -8.79
CA GLU A 190 17.71 -11.13 -8.90
C GLU A 190 17.21 -12.42 -9.53
N LYS A 191 18.01 -13.04 -10.41
CA LYS A 191 17.74 -14.41 -10.88
C LYS A 191 18.18 -15.39 -9.79
N VAL A 192 17.30 -16.32 -9.45
CA VAL A 192 17.51 -17.28 -8.35
C VAL A 192 17.13 -18.70 -8.77
N SER A 193 17.54 -19.68 -7.95
CA SER A 193 17.17 -21.08 -8.14
C SER A 193 15.67 -21.30 -8.01
N ALA A 194 15.12 -22.19 -8.85
CA ALA A 194 13.71 -22.59 -8.79
C ALA A 194 13.31 -23.24 -7.47
N SER A 195 14.27 -23.80 -6.73
CA SER A 195 14.06 -24.36 -5.39
C SER A 195 13.42 -23.36 -4.41
N MET A 196 13.65 -22.06 -4.56
CA MET A 196 13.06 -21.02 -3.69
C MET A 196 11.54 -20.85 -3.85
N LEU A 197 10.91 -21.42 -4.87
CA LEU A 197 9.45 -21.50 -4.95
C LEU A 197 8.87 -22.62 -4.08
N LEU A 198 9.68 -23.63 -3.78
CA LEU A 198 9.25 -24.84 -3.08
C LEU A 198 9.69 -24.83 -1.61
N SER A 199 10.89 -24.32 -1.33
CA SER A 199 11.47 -24.31 0.01
C SER A 199 10.83 -23.27 0.92
N ASN A 200 10.85 -23.55 2.23
CA ASN A 200 10.48 -22.56 3.23
C ASN A 200 11.48 -21.41 3.21
N PRO A 201 11.01 -20.15 3.20
CA PRO A 201 11.90 -19.01 3.16
C PRO A 201 12.73 -18.94 4.44
N LYS A 202 14.00 -18.53 4.31
CA LYS A 202 14.92 -18.35 5.44
C LYS A 202 15.18 -16.86 5.66
N PRO A 203 15.13 -16.37 6.91
CA PRO A 203 15.44 -14.98 7.20
C PRO A 203 16.91 -14.68 6.92
N ILE A 204 17.21 -13.39 6.73
CA ILE A 204 18.58 -12.88 6.74
C ILE A 204 18.96 -12.48 8.18
N LYS A 205 20.26 -12.44 8.50
CA LYS A 205 20.73 -12.06 9.84
C LYS A 205 20.22 -10.68 10.26
N GLY A 206 19.60 -10.60 11.44
CA GLY A 206 19.00 -9.39 12.03
C GLY A 206 17.51 -9.22 11.71
N TYR A 207 16.89 -10.23 11.12
CA TYR A 207 15.48 -10.21 10.73
C TYR A 207 14.85 -11.57 11.05
N TYR A 208 13.54 -11.59 11.30
CA TYR A 208 12.72 -12.79 11.30
C TYR A 208 11.68 -12.73 10.17
N ILE A 209 11.11 -13.88 9.80
CA ILE A 209 10.00 -13.94 8.85
C ILE A 209 8.70 -14.00 9.65
N ASP A 210 7.81 -13.06 9.37
CA ASP A 210 6.43 -13.14 9.83
C ASP A 210 5.74 -14.31 9.12
N GLN A 211 5.42 -15.36 9.86
CA GLN A 211 4.86 -16.59 9.30
C GLN A 211 3.48 -16.36 8.67
N ASP A 212 2.69 -15.43 9.20
CA ASP A 212 1.37 -15.07 8.66
C ASP A 212 1.48 -14.34 7.33
N SER A 213 2.67 -13.80 7.01
CA SER A 213 2.94 -13.14 5.72
C SER A 213 3.29 -14.10 4.59
N VAL A 214 3.58 -15.37 4.90
CA VAL A 214 4.02 -16.35 3.90
C VAL A 214 2.83 -16.75 3.04
N TYR A 215 2.83 -16.29 1.80
CA TYR A 215 1.77 -16.54 0.85
C TYR A 215 2.30 -17.29 -0.37
N LYS A 216 1.74 -18.47 -0.65
CA LYS A 216 1.96 -19.21 -1.90
C LYS A 216 0.72 -19.05 -2.77
N GLY A 217 0.90 -18.63 -4.01
CA GLY A 217 -0.23 -18.50 -4.92
C GLY A 217 0.19 -18.54 -6.38
N GLU A 218 -0.77 -18.33 -7.25
CA GLU A 218 -0.60 -18.45 -8.70
C GLU A 218 -1.00 -17.15 -9.38
N ASN A 219 -0.29 -16.81 -10.46
CA ASN A 219 -0.66 -15.67 -11.27
C ASN A 219 -2.01 -15.93 -11.95
N PRO A 220 -3.01 -15.05 -11.82
CA PRO A 220 -4.34 -15.33 -12.36
C PRO A 220 -4.38 -15.39 -13.91
N PHE A 221 -3.35 -14.93 -14.62
CA PHE A 221 -3.33 -14.90 -16.10
C PHE A 221 -2.48 -16.00 -16.74
N ASP A 222 -1.45 -16.48 -16.04
CA ASP A 222 -0.55 -17.52 -16.58
C ASP A 222 -0.33 -18.70 -15.65
N GLU A 223 -1.08 -18.78 -14.53
CA GLU A 223 -1.11 -19.90 -13.57
C GLU A 223 0.28 -20.21 -12.98
N LYS A 224 1.26 -19.30 -13.16
CA LYS A 224 2.62 -19.51 -12.68
C LYS A 224 2.67 -19.31 -11.16
N PRO A 225 3.30 -20.24 -10.41
CA PRO A 225 3.41 -20.13 -8.97
C PRO A 225 4.34 -18.98 -8.57
N TYR A 226 4.04 -18.39 -7.43
CA TYR A 226 4.86 -17.41 -6.75
C TYR A 226 4.72 -17.54 -5.24
N VAL A 227 5.76 -17.08 -4.54
CA VAL A 227 5.80 -17.01 -3.08
C VAL A 227 6.07 -15.58 -2.66
N GLU A 228 5.33 -15.07 -1.70
CA GLU A 228 5.57 -13.78 -1.06
C GLU A 228 5.75 -13.98 0.44
N TYR A 229 6.58 -13.14 1.04
CA TYR A 229 6.75 -13.08 2.49
C TYR A 229 7.36 -11.73 2.88
N VAL A 230 7.24 -11.39 4.15
CA VAL A 230 7.80 -10.19 4.75
C VAL A 230 8.81 -10.60 5.81
N MET A 231 9.98 -10.00 5.77
CA MET A 231 10.96 -10.06 6.87
C MET A 231 10.83 -8.80 7.70
N ILE A 232 10.88 -8.93 9.02
CA ILE A 232 10.80 -7.84 9.98
C ILE A 232 12.12 -7.77 10.75
N SER A 233 12.65 -6.57 10.91
CA SER A 233 13.89 -6.32 11.64
C SER A 233 13.72 -6.72 13.11
N GLU A 234 14.73 -7.35 13.69
CA GLU A 234 14.79 -7.59 15.13
C GLU A 234 15.02 -6.28 15.91
N ASP A 235 15.60 -5.28 15.25
CA ASP A 235 15.77 -3.91 15.73
C ASP A 235 15.02 -2.94 14.80
N ALA A 236 13.85 -2.47 15.23
CA ALA A 236 13.00 -1.61 14.41
C ALA A 236 13.50 -0.16 14.34
N GLU A 237 14.23 0.31 15.34
CA GLU A 237 14.74 1.69 15.40
C GLU A 237 15.99 1.86 14.53
N ALA A 238 16.85 0.85 14.50
CA ALA A 238 18.08 0.83 13.71
C ALA A 238 18.15 -0.43 12.81
N PRO A 239 17.26 -0.57 11.81
CA PRO A 239 17.25 -1.74 10.95
C PRO A 239 18.56 -1.87 10.18
N ARG A 240 19.13 -3.08 10.20
CA ARG A 240 20.44 -3.37 9.59
C ARG A 240 20.52 -2.97 8.11
N LEU A 241 19.43 -3.12 7.37
CA LEU A 241 19.37 -2.76 5.95
C LEU A 241 18.49 -1.54 5.72
N VAL A 242 19.10 -0.49 5.17
CA VAL A 242 18.40 0.68 4.64
C VAL A 242 18.08 0.51 3.15
N THR A 243 18.92 -0.21 2.41
CA THR A 243 18.73 -0.48 0.98
C THR A 243 19.17 -1.90 0.61
N TRP A 244 18.54 -2.46 -0.42
CA TRP A 244 19.00 -3.71 -1.02
C TRP A 244 20.00 -3.42 -2.15
N LYS A 245 21.26 -3.86 -1.99
CA LYS A 245 22.32 -3.58 -2.97
C LYS A 245 22.34 -4.54 -4.16
N ARG A 246 21.92 -5.79 -3.96
CA ARG A 246 22.01 -6.85 -4.98
C ARG A 246 20.92 -6.70 -6.05
N GLY A 247 21.22 -7.18 -7.25
CA GLY A 247 20.28 -7.22 -8.35
C GLY A 247 20.07 -5.88 -9.08
N LYS A 248 19.25 -5.93 -10.13
CA LYS A 248 18.91 -4.76 -10.96
C LYS A 248 17.64 -4.09 -10.44
N LYS A 249 17.44 -2.80 -10.70
CA LYS A 249 16.18 -2.12 -10.39
C LYS A 249 15.05 -2.80 -11.18
N ALA A 250 14.04 -3.32 -10.48
CA ALA A 250 12.91 -3.98 -11.11
C ALA A 250 12.03 -2.94 -11.81
N ARG A 251 11.41 -3.35 -12.92
CA ARG A 251 10.31 -2.56 -13.51
C ARG A 251 9.09 -2.66 -12.61
N LYS A 252 8.31 -1.59 -12.50
CA LYS A 252 7.07 -1.61 -11.74
C LYS A 252 6.15 -2.69 -12.32
N GLU A 253 5.67 -3.59 -11.48
CA GLU A 253 4.67 -4.57 -11.88
C GLU A 253 3.36 -3.84 -12.18
N ASN A 254 2.74 -4.14 -13.33
CA ASN A 254 1.46 -3.53 -13.68
C ASN A 254 0.36 -4.15 -12.84
N THR A 255 -0.50 -3.32 -12.25
CA THR A 255 -1.75 -3.80 -11.66
C THR A 255 -2.70 -4.27 -12.76
N TYR A 256 -3.68 -5.08 -12.38
CA TYR A 256 -4.70 -5.56 -13.31
C TYR A 256 -5.91 -4.63 -13.37
N SER A 257 -5.78 -3.40 -12.88
CA SER A 257 -6.88 -2.42 -12.80
C SER A 257 -7.47 -2.09 -14.17
N LYS A 258 -6.63 -1.95 -15.21
CA LYS A 258 -7.11 -1.73 -16.59
C LYS A 258 -7.93 -2.90 -17.12
N TRP A 259 -7.53 -4.13 -16.78
CA TRP A 259 -8.28 -5.33 -17.15
C TRP A 259 -9.63 -5.36 -16.43
N LEU A 260 -9.68 -5.02 -15.14
CA LEU A 260 -10.95 -4.91 -14.42
C LEU A 260 -11.87 -3.85 -15.04
N VAL A 261 -11.40 -2.62 -15.26
CA VAL A 261 -12.24 -1.56 -15.85
C VAL A 261 -12.83 -2.01 -17.19
N LYS A 262 -12.06 -2.72 -18.02
CA LYS A 262 -12.53 -3.21 -19.33
C LYS A 262 -13.54 -4.35 -19.24
N ASN A 263 -13.45 -5.23 -18.24
CA ASN A 263 -14.27 -6.44 -18.16
C ASN A 263 -15.38 -6.36 -17.10
N LEU A 264 -15.30 -5.42 -16.15
CA LEU A 264 -16.26 -5.22 -15.06
C LEU A 264 -17.35 -4.21 -15.43
N SER A 265 -17.13 -3.31 -16.40
CA SER A 265 -18.19 -2.40 -16.88
C SER A 265 -19.39 -3.12 -17.52
N LYS A 266 -19.25 -4.42 -17.81
CA LYS A 266 -20.33 -5.29 -18.30
C LYS A 266 -21.11 -6.01 -17.19
N GLN A 267 -20.74 -5.84 -15.92
CA GLN A 267 -21.33 -6.54 -14.76
C GLN A 267 -21.54 -5.55 -13.59
N ILE A 268 -22.38 -4.53 -13.80
CA ILE A 268 -22.71 -3.54 -12.75
C ILE A 268 -23.52 -4.16 -11.59
N GLU A 269 -24.04 -5.39 -11.74
CA GLU A 269 -24.63 -6.14 -10.64
C GLU A 269 -23.63 -7.17 -10.11
N ILE A 270 -22.71 -6.74 -9.25
CA ILE A 270 -22.16 -7.66 -8.25
C ILE A 270 -22.63 -7.11 -6.91
N ASP A 271 -23.71 -7.69 -6.42
CA ASP A 271 -24.13 -7.53 -5.04
C ASP A 271 -23.05 -8.18 -4.17
N ILE A 272 -22.32 -7.36 -3.41
CA ILE A 272 -21.28 -7.82 -2.48
C ILE A 272 -21.81 -7.59 -1.07
N SER A 273 -22.77 -8.42 -0.69
CA SER A 273 -23.12 -8.68 0.71
C SER A 273 -22.11 -9.68 1.29
N PHE A 274 -21.11 -9.13 1.98
CA PHE A 274 -20.31 -9.82 3.01
C PHE A 274 -20.24 -8.91 4.23
#